data_AF-A0A7U9T2X0-F1
#
_entry.id   AF-A0A7U9T2X0-F1
#
_cell.length_a   1.000
_cell.length_b   1.000
_cell.length_c   1.000
_cell.angle_alpha   90.00
_cell.angle_beta   90.00
_cell.angle_gamma   90.00
#
_symmetry.space_group_name_H-M   'P 1'
#
loop_
_entity.id
_entity.type
_entity.pdbx_description
1 polymer ?
#
loop_
_entity_poly.entity_id
_entity_poly.type
_entity_poly.pdbx_seq_one_letter_code
_entity_poly.pdbx_strand_id
1 'polypeptide(L)'
;MIIDGSYFEGLVLYDIEKREYVEDEVLNIFVKENYKDRGYNTSDCFDIYFFPGEEGVIYLAGNKGLHRHVIGGSVVEQVIDGKLSCFSNPSYLLKGMVMLPDNEFLALFVDGKLVRFTYDPNIPTVPDKKLKIYSLEENDLVKQAVTIYQSQNPQVYLDYEVGLSSESVTRDDALKKLNTQIMAGQGPDLLIVDGMPLDSYIEKGLLLDLSDCLNSMESKDKPFENIINAFKKDGSVYAIPCEIQIPLIEGKEKYVSGADSLEGIASMVEEIRKDTPEADIMGICSEKGVMKLFSMVSAPKWKTEKGELDKEIIKDFLQQTKRIYDAQMDGISQKAVEDYERRNQNYNAYYGIKFDESDYVLIMNSLNIVGEYHLAEFGAAYYRGDLTQAFSVSRIKGFEDDRVVLMKGHSKDVFIPKTMIGINAASKETEIAIDMLKVLLGRDNQSTLYKGFSVTEAGLEEMFKIDESYINEEGIYSSIGSSNVDGKEVGMAIYWFTDEQKQLTQDWIKGLGTAYVPDTVLENAVYEEGESYMKGEQSLDEAVNAIEQRVAIYMSE
;
A
#
# COMPACT_ATOMS: atom_id res chain seq x y z
N MET A 1 -33.20 0.41 19.41
CA MET A 1 -32.54 0.67 18.11
C MET A 1 -31.20 1.30 18.38
N ILE A 2 -30.19 0.91 17.62
CA ILE A 2 -28.84 1.50 17.67
C ILE A 2 -28.63 2.18 16.33
N ILE A 3 -28.20 3.43 16.36
CA ILE A 3 -27.82 4.19 15.17
C ILE A 3 -26.34 4.51 15.34
N ASP A 4 -25.57 4.12 14.33
CA ASP A 4 -24.13 4.33 14.24
C ASP A 4 -23.76 4.76 12.81
N GLY A 5 -22.62 5.43 12.65
CA GLY A 5 -22.13 5.88 11.35
C GLY A 5 -21.09 6.99 11.44
N SER A 6 -20.37 7.23 10.35
CA SER A 6 -19.27 8.19 10.25
C SER A 6 -19.64 9.65 10.58
N TYR A 7 -20.93 10.00 10.52
CA TYR A 7 -21.44 11.33 10.88
C TYR A 7 -21.77 11.49 12.37
N PHE A 8 -21.63 10.44 13.16
CA PHE A 8 -21.92 10.47 14.59
C PHE A 8 -20.63 10.32 15.40
N GLU A 9 -20.34 11.28 16.27
CA GLU A 9 -19.20 11.16 17.19
C GLU A 9 -19.31 9.94 18.11
N GLY A 10 -20.52 9.47 18.42
CA GLY A 10 -20.77 8.31 19.27
C GLY A 10 -22.03 7.55 18.82
N LEU A 11 -22.42 6.54 19.60
CA LEU A 11 -23.62 5.75 19.35
C LEU A 11 -24.88 6.50 19.81
N VAL A 12 -25.94 6.36 19.02
CA VAL A 12 -27.27 6.82 19.42
C VAL A 12 -28.14 5.61 19.73
N LEU A 13 -28.61 5.52 20.98
CA LEU A 13 -29.56 4.51 21.42
C LEU A 13 -30.96 5.10 21.48
N TYR A 14 -31.93 4.39 20.91
CA TYR A 14 -33.33 4.81 20.87
C TYR A 14 -34.26 3.68 21.33
N ASP A 15 -35.05 3.94 22.37
CA ASP A 15 -36.11 3.06 22.83
C ASP A 15 -37.33 3.25 21.92
N ILE A 16 -37.60 2.27 21.07
CA ILE A 16 -38.70 2.33 20.09
C ILE A 16 -40.07 2.37 20.79
N GLU A 17 -40.22 1.67 21.91
CA GLU A 17 -41.49 1.55 22.61
C GLU A 17 -41.84 2.84 23.33
N LYS A 18 -40.86 3.40 24.05
CA LYS A 18 -41.01 4.67 24.77
C LYS A 18 -40.85 5.89 23.89
N ARG A 19 -40.31 5.71 22.68
CA ARG A 19 -40.03 6.76 21.69
C ARG A 19 -39.07 7.84 22.20
N GLU A 20 -38.10 7.44 23.02
CA GLU A 20 -37.13 8.33 23.65
C GLU A 20 -35.70 7.86 23.40
N TYR A 21 -34.76 8.80 23.48
CA TYR A 21 -33.34 8.47 23.46
C TYR A 21 -32.93 7.84 24.79
N VAL A 22 -32.05 6.86 24.73
CA VAL A 22 -31.43 6.24 25.89
C VAL A 22 -30.01 6.78 26.00
N GLU A 23 -29.69 7.44 27.11
CA GLU A 23 -28.33 7.89 27.37
C GLU A 23 -27.51 6.74 27.94
N ASP A 24 -26.34 6.53 27.34
CA ASP A 24 -25.33 5.58 27.83
C ASP A 24 -23.94 6.18 27.60
N GLU A 25 -23.44 6.88 28.61
CA GLU A 25 -22.16 7.61 28.53
C GLU A 25 -20.97 6.64 28.45
N VAL A 26 -21.04 5.53 29.19
CA VAL A 26 -19.94 4.55 29.27
C VAL A 26 -19.75 3.86 27.92
N LEU A 27 -20.83 3.40 27.30
CA LEU A 27 -20.77 2.80 25.98
C LEU A 27 -20.30 3.80 24.92
N ASN A 28 -20.77 5.05 25.00
CA ASN A 28 -20.38 6.11 24.09
C ASN A 28 -18.89 6.46 24.17
N ILE A 29 -18.36 6.62 25.39
CA ILE A 29 -16.93 6.88 25.61
C ILE A 29 -16.11 5.71 25.06
N PHE A 30 -16.51 4.47 25.35
CA PHE A 30 -15.80 3.30 24.85
C PHE A 30 -15.69 3.29 23.32
N VAL A 31 -16.80 3.54 22.61
CA VAL A 31 -16.78 3.59 21.14
C VAL A 31 -15.98 4.76 20.61
N LYS A 32 -16.08 5.94 21.25
CA LYS A 32 -15.27 7.11 20.90
C LYS A 32 -13.76 6.85 21.04
N GLU A 33 -13.34 6.16 22.09
CA GLU A 33 -11.92 5.93 22.35
C GLU A 33 -11.34 4.80 21.49
N ASN A 34 -12.12 3.76 21.22
CA ASN A 34 -11.61 2.52 20.60
C ASN A 34 -11.92 2.41 19.11
N TYR A 35 -12.92 3.15 18.62
CA TYR A 35 -13.46 3.07 17.28
C TYR A 35 -13.82 4.46 16.71
N LYS A 36 -12.99 5.47 16.99
CA LYS A 36 -13.18 6.84 16.48
C LYS A 36 -13.21 6.88 14.94
N ASP A 37 -12.40 6.05 14.29
CA ASP A 37 -12.19 6.06 12.84
C ASP A 37 -13.16 5.11 12.10
N ARG A 38 -14.21 4.63 12.79
CA ARG A 38 -15.21 3.75 12.17
C ARG A 38 -15.96 4.49 11.06
N GLY A 39 -16.04 3.86 9.90
CA GLY A 39 -16.66 4.42 8.70
C GLY A 39 -17.14 3.38 7.70
N TYR A 40 -16.72 2.12 7.84
CA TYR A 40 -17.06 0.99 7.00
C TYR A 40 -18.28 0.22 7.53
N ASN A 41 -19.40 0.92 7.68
CA ASN A 41 -20.70 0.31 7.97
C ASN A 41 -21.52 0.29 6.67
N THR A 42 -21.33 -0.74 5.86
CA THR A 42 -22.06 -0.94 4.60
C THR A 42 -23.23 -1.91 4.81
N SER A 43 -23.98 -2.25 3.74
CA SER A 43 -25.03 -3.28 3.82
C SER A 43 -24.51 -4.66 4.21
N ASP A 44 -23.22 -4.93 4.03
CA ASP A 44 -22.67 -6.29 4.06
C ASP A 44 -21.44 -6.48 4.97
N CYS A 45 -20.92 -5.40 5.59
CA CYS A 45 -19.83 -5.46 6.55
C CYS A 45 -19.88 -4.32 7.57
N PHE A 46 -19.28 -4.56 8.74
CA PHE A 46 -19.32 -3.67 9.89
C PHE A 46 -17.94 -3.53 10.55
N ASP A 47 -17.53 -2.30 10.86
CA ASP A 47 -16.39 -2.04 11.74
C ASP A 47 -16.70 -2.44 13.19
N ILE A 48 -17.95 -2.21 13.59
CA ILE A 48 -18.53 -2.67 14.86
C ILE A 48 -19.89 -3.30 14.57
N TYR A 49 -20.02 -4.58 14.86
CA TYR A 49 -21.28 -5.29 14.83
C TYR A 49 -21.89 -5.38 16.23
N PHE A 50 -23.12 -4.89 16.36
CA PHE A 50 -23.88 -4.93 17.60
C PHE A 50 -24.91 -6.06 17.56
N PHE A 51 -24.97 -6.87 18.61
CA PHE A 51 -25.99 -7.91 18.73
C PHE A 51 -26.48 -8.07 20.17
N PRO A 52 -27.76 -8.44 20.37
CA PRO A 52 -28.32 -8.61 21.70
C PRO A 52 -27.75 -9.85 22.39
N GLY A 53 -27.52 -9.72 23.69
CA GLY A 53 -27.15 -10.80 24.59
C GLY A 53 -28.32 -11.24 25.46
N GLU A 54 -28.06 -11.39 26.76
CA GLU A 54 -29.10 -11.51 27.78
C GLU A 54 -29.94 -10.22 27.90
N GLU A 55 -31.01 -10.26 28.69
CA GLU A 55 -31.89 -9.10 28.89
C GLU A 55 -31.10 -7.87 29.38
N GLY A 56 -31.20 -6.76 28.64
CA GLY A 56 -30.48 -5.52 28.92
C GLY A 56 -28.99 -5.52 28.52
N VAL A 57 -28.49 -6.61 27.93
CA VAL A 57 -27.09 -6.76 27.50
C VAL A 57 -26.96 -6.57 26.00
N ILE A 58 -25.90 -5.86 25.63
CA ILE A 58 -25.45 -5.69 24.27
C ILE A 58 -24.01 -6.16 24.12
N TYR A 59 -23.74 -6.89 23.03
CA TYR A 59 -22.41 -7.24 22.61
C TYR A 59 -21.94 -6.35 21.46
N LEU A 60 -20.66 -6.03 21.46
CA LEU A 60 -19.97 -5.25 20.44
C LEU A 60 -18.79 -6.07 19.91
N ALA A 61 -18.84 -6.46 18.65
CA ALA A 61 -17.75 -7.15 17.99
C ALA A 61 -17.10 -6.23 16.96
N GLY A 62 -15.79 -6.04 17.05
CA GLY A 62 -15.03 -5.23 16.10
C GLY A 62 -13.55 -5.55 16.19
N ASN A 63 -12.69 -4.74 15.56
CA ASN A 63 -11.25 -5.02 15.50
C ASN A 63 -10.53 -5.07 16.86
N LYS A 64 -11.12 -4.53 17.94
CA LYS A 64 -10.59 -4.65 19.31
C LYS A 64 -11.06 -5.92 20.03
N GLY A 65 -11.88 -6.74 19.38
CA GLY A 65 -12.42 -7.99 19.90
C GLY A 65 -13.90 -7.92 20.25
N LEU A 66 -14.35 -8.88 21.06
CA LEU A 66 -15.73 -8.96 21.53
C LEU A 66 -15.84 -8.31 22.91
N HIS A 67 -16.76 -7.37 23.04
CA HIS A 67 -17.06 -6.67 24.28
C HIS A 67 -18.51 -6.86 24.67
N ARG A 68 -18.77 -6.83 25.97
CA ARG A 68 -20.09 -6.97 26.58
C ARG A 68 -20.40 -5.73 27.41
N HIS A 69 -21.62 -5.23 27.29
CA HIS A 69 -22.08 -4.10 28.07
C HIS A 69 -23.54 -4.29 28.49
N VAL A 70 -23.85 -3.94 29.73
CA VAL A 70 -25.23 -3.83 30.22
C VAL A 70 -25.66 -2.39 30.00
N ILE A 71 -26.76 -2.14 29.28
CA ILE A 71 -27.23 -0.77 28.98
C ILE A 71 -27.47 0.00 30.29
N GLY A 72 -26.87 1.18 30.40
CA GLY A 72 -26.84 2.01 31.61
C GLY A 72 -25.87 1.52 32.69
N GLY A 73 -25.04 0.53 32.37
CA GLY A 73 -24.03 -0.04 33.25
C GLY A 73 -22.77 0.81 33.34
N SER A 74 -21.90 0.50 34.31
CA SER A 74 -20.69 1.29 34.60
C SER A 74 -19.41 0.77 33.92
N VAL A 75 -19.49 -0.29 33.12
CA VAL A 75 -18.32 -0.95 32.52
C VAL A 75 -18.64 -1.57 31.17
N VAL A 76 -17.65 -1.57 30.27
CA VAL A 76 -17.62 -2.41 29.06
C VAL A 76 -16.58 -3.52 29.31
N GLU A 77 -17.03 -4.77 29.33
CA GLU A 77 -16.21 -5.95 29.63
C GLU A 77 -15.61 -6.51 28.34
N GLN A 78 -14.31 -6.81 28.32
CA GLN A 78 -13.67 -7.52 27.21
C GLN A 78 -13.88 -9.03 27.39
N VAL A 79 -14.58 -9.65 26.45
CA VAL A 79 -14.91 -11.09 26.45
C VAL A 79 -13.91 -11.86 25.59
N ILE A 80 -13.53 -11.29 24.44
CA ILE A 80 -12.50 -11.83 23.56
C ILE A 80 -11.54 -10.69 23.23
N ASP A 81 -10.25 -10.88 23.48
CA ASP A 81 -9.24 -9.90 23.11
C ASP A 81 -9.00 -9.91 21.59
N GLY A 82 -9.22 -8.77 20.94
CA GLY A 82 -8.98 -8.60 19.52
C GLY A 82 -7.53 -8.87 19.13
N LYS A 83 -6.57 -8.52 19.99
CA LYS A 83 -5.13 -8.74 19.73
C LYS A 83 -4.75 -10.21 19.72
N LEU A 84 -5.54 -11.07 20.36
CA LEU A 84 -5.27 -12.51 20.47
C LEU A 84 -6.22 -13.35 19.60
N SER A 85 -6.97 -12.71 18.70
CA SER A 85 -8.00 -13.38 17.92
C SER A 85 -8.05 -12.85 16.49
N CYS A 86 -8.82 -13.54 15.65
CA CYS A 86 -8.99 -13.16 14.25
C CYS A 86 -9.71 -11.83 14.03
N PHE A 87 -10.26 -11.20 15.08
CA PHE A 87 -10.87 -9.87 15.00
C PHE A 87 -9.85 -8.78 14.61
N SER A 88 -8.58 -8.94 14.95
CA SER A 88 -7.54 -7.98 14.54
C SER A 88 -7.00 -8.23 13.12
N ASN A 89 -7.49 -9.26 12.41
CA ASN A 89 -7.07 -9.56 11.05
C ASN A 89 -7.80 -8.63 10.05
N PRO A 90 -7.09 -7.73 9.35
CA PRO A 90 -7.74 -6.79 8.42
C PRO A 90 -8.40 -7.45 7.21
N SER A 91 -8.08 -8.70 6.85
CA SER A 91 -8.81 -9.41 5.77
C SER A 91 -10.16 -9.96 6.23
N TYR A 92 -10.44 -9.96 7.53
CA TYR A 92 -11.63 -10.56 8.11
C TYR A 92 -12.65 -9.47 8.43
N LEU A 93 -13.36 -9.02 7.39
CA LEU A 93 -14.44 -8.05 7.54
C LEU A 93 -15.67 -8.72 8.16
N LEU A 94 -16.14 -8.22 9.30
CA LEU A 94 -17.23 -8.82 10.06
C LEU A 94 -18.58 -8.55 9.37
N LYS A 95 -19.33 -9.61 9.08
CA LYS A 95 -20.67 -9.55 8.49
C LYS A 95 -21.78 -9.75 9.52
N GLY A 96 -21.50 -10.51 10.56
CA GLY A 96 -22.42 -10.69 11.68
C GLY A 96 -21.86 -11.61 12.75
N MET A 97 -22.49 -11.59 13.91
CA MET A 97 -22.10 -12.43 15.03
C MET A 97 -23.31 -12.77 15.89
N VAL A 98 -23.31 -13.97 16.46
CA VAL A 98 -24.37 -14.41 17.38
C VAL A 98 -23.76 -15.07 18.61
N MET A 99 -24.43 -14.92 19.75
CA MET A 99 -24.18 -15.71 20.95
C MET A 99 -24.89 -17.06 20.81
N LEU A 100 -24.20 -18.12 21.21
CA LEU A 100 -24.71 -19.47 21.35
C LEU A 100 -24.87 -19.82 22.86
N PRO A 101 -25.52 -20.93 23.21
CA PRO A 101 -25.50 -21.44 24.59
C PRO A 101 -24.06 -21.61 25.12
N ASP A 102 -23.92 -21.66 26.45
CA ASP A 102 -22.65 -21.90 27.15
C ASP A 102 -21.55 -20.86 26.91
N ASN A 103 -21.94 -19.60 26.64
CA ASN A 103 -21.03 -18.47 26.37
C ASN A 103 -20.10 -18.72 25.18
N GLU A 104 -20.59 -19.45 24.18
CA GLU A 104 -19.92 -19.58 22.90
C GLU A 104 -20.42 -18.51 21.93
N PHE A 105 -19.62 -18.22 20.91
CA PHE A 105 -19.98 -17.24 19.90
C PHE A 105 -19.67 -17.73 18.50
N LEU A 106 -20.43 -17.24 17.53
CA LEU A 106 -20.24 -17.57 16.12
C LEU A 106 -20.16 -16.27 15.31
N ALA A 107 -19.02 -16.01 14.69
CA ALA A 107 -18.81 -14.86 13.81
C ALA A 107 -18.79 -15.29 12.35
N LEU A 108 -19.49 -14.54 11.51
CA LEU A 108 -19.51 -14.67 10.06
C LEU A 108 -18.75 -13.49 9.45
N PHE A 109 -17.79 -13.78 8.58
CA PHE A 109 -17.02 -12.80 7.84
C PHE A 109 -17.47 -12.72 6.37
N VAL A 110 -17.13 -11.61 5.69
CA VAL A 110 -17.57 -11.32 4.30
C VAL A 110 -17.15 -12.39 3.31
N ASP A 111 -15.98 -13.00 3.50
CA ASP A 111 -15.45 -14.10 2.68
C ASP A 111 -16.20 -15.44 2.89
N GLY A 112 -17.27 -15.44 3.70
CA GLY A 112 -18.04 -16.63 4.04
C GLY A 112 -17.42 -17.47 5.17
N LYS A 113 -16.28 -17.05 5.73
CA LYS A 113 -15.64 -17.75 6.85
C LYS A 113 -16.52 -17.65 8.09
N LEU A 114 -16.75 -18.80 8.72
CA LEU A 114 -17.52 -18.94 9.94
C LEU A 114 -16.59 -19.40 11.07
N VAL A 115 -16.42 -18.57 12.09
CA VAL A 115 -15.52 -18.83 13.22
C VAL A 115 -16.33 -19.01 14.49
N ARG A 116 -16.14 -20.14 15.16
CA ARG A 116 -16.72 -20.43 16.48
C ARG A 116 -15.69 -20.14 17.56
N PHE A 117 -16.07 -19.33 18.54
CA PHE A 117 -15.25 -19.03 19.72
C PHE A 117 -15.75 -19.85 20.90
N THR A 118 -14.83 -20.62 21.51
CA THR A 118 -15.10 -21.47 22.67
C THR A 118 -14.04 -21.24 23.74
N TYR A 119 -14.43 -21.23 25.00
CA TYR A 119 -13.50 -21.17 26.13
C TYR A 119 -12.80 -22.52 26.33
N ASP A 120 -11.47 -22.53 26.32
CA ASP A 120 -10.65 -23.70 26.71
C ASP A 120 -9.80 -23.36 27.94
N PRO A 121 -10.05 -24.00 29.11
CA PRO A 121 -9.30 -23.72 30.32
C PRO A 121 -7.83 -24.18 30.28
N ASN A 122 -7.42 -24.95 29.26
CA ASN A 122 -6.04 -25.44 29.14
C ASN A 122 -5.13 -24.50 28.35
N ILE A 123 -5.69 -23.50 27.67
CA ILE A 123 -4.91 -22.50 26.93
C ILE A 123 -4.48 -21.40 27.91
N PRO A 124 -3.17 -21.14 28.09
CA PRO A 124 -2.70 -20.04 28.93
C PRO A 124 -3.26 -18.70 28.44
N THR A 125 -3.79 -17.89 29.36
CA THR A 125 -4.27 -16.53 29.05
C THR A 125 -3.14 -15.54 28.77
N VAL A 126 -1.89 -15.91 29.07
CA VAL A 126 -0.68 -15.12 28.78
C VAL A 126 0.37 -16.06 28.17
N PRO A 127 0.82 -15.81 26.92
CA PRO A 127 1.81 -16.66 26.26
C PRO A 127 3.21 -16.60 26.92
N ASP A 128 3.95 -17.71 26.90
CA ASP A 128 5.28 -17.83 27.55
C ASP A 128 6.42 -17.23 26.72
N LYS A 129 6.27 -17.19 25.39
CA LYS A 129 7.25 -16.62 24.46
C LYS A 129 6.72 -15.34 23.84
N LYS A 130 7.62 -14.41 23.52
CA LYS A 130 7.27 -13.11 22.94
C LYS A 130 8.18 -12.80 21.75
N LEU A 131 7.60 -12.54 20.58
CA LEU A 131 8.31 -11.95 19.43
C LEU A 131 7.92 -10.48 19.30
N LYS A 132 8.91 -9.59 19.17
CA LYS A 132 8.68 -8.18 18.90
C LYS A 132 8.80 -7.89 17.41
N ILE A 133 7.77 -7.27 16.84
CA ILE A 133 7.72 -6.85 15.46
C ILE A 133 7.62 -5.33 15.44
N TYR A 134 8.36 -4.67 14.55
CA TYR A 134 8.30 -3.22 14.44
C TYR A 134 8.20 -2.77 12.99
N SER A 135 7.34 -1.79 12.74
CA SER A 135 7.28 -1.03 11.49
C SER A 135 7.29 0.46 11.78
N LEU A 136 7.71 1.28 10.82
CA LEU A 136 7.59 2.73 10.96
C LEU A 136 6.12 3.16 10.88
N GLU A 137 5.40 2.65 9.89
CA GLU A 137 3.97 2.88 9.67
C GLU A 137 3.18 1.59 9.84
N GLU A 138 1.89 1.73 10.09
CA GLU A 138 1.00 0.58 10.18
C GLU A 138 0.99 -0.24 8.87
N ASN A 139 0.93 -1.56 9.00
CA ASN A 139 1.02 -2.49 7.89
C ASN A 139 0.03 -3.64 8.07
N ASP A 140 -0.97 -3.69 7.19
CA ASP A 140 -2.08 -4.64 7.27
C ASP A 140 -1.66 -6.07 6.92
N LEU A 141 -0.71 -6.24 5.99
CA LEU A 141 -0.16 -7.56 5.68
C LEU A 141 0.52 -8.19 6.91
N VAL A 142 1.20 -7.36 7.71
CA VAL A 142 1.83 -7.81 8.96
C VAL A 142 0.79 -8.15 10.03
N LYS A 143 -0.25 -7.33 10.20
CA LYS A 143 -1.35 -7.66 11.12
C LYS A 143 -2.01 -8.98 10.75
N GLN A 144 -2.29 -9.18 9.45
CA GLN A 144 -2.82 -10.43 8.95
C GLN A 144 -1.92 -11.61 9.32
N ALA A 145 -0.62 -11.52 9.00
CA ALA A 145 0.35 -12.56 9.34
C ALA A 145 0.43 -12.81 10.85
N VAL A 146 0.35 -11.76 11.68
CA VAL A 146 0.35 -11.87 13.15
C VAL A 146 -0.82 -12.75 13.60
N THR A 147 -2.03 -12.48 13.10
CA THR A 147 -3.20 -13.28 13.46
C THR A 147 -3.10 -14.74 12.98
N ILE A 148 -2.57 -14.97 11.78
CA ILE A 148 -2.35 -16.31 11.23
C ILE A 148 -1.37 -17.08 12.12
N TYR A 149 -0.19 -16.51 12.37
CA TYR A 149 0.86 -17.14 13.18
C TYR A 149 0.37 -17.45 14.59
N GLN A 150 -0.28 -16.47 15.24
CA GLN A 150 -0.73 -16.62 16.61
C GLN A 150 -1.86 -17.64 16.77
N SER A 151 -2.74 -17.78 15.77
CA SER A 151 -3.77 -18.83 15.76
C SER A 151 -3.17 -20.24 15.68
N GLN A 152 -2.02 -20.39 15.01
CA GLN A 152 -1.30 -21.65 14.87
C GLN A 152 -0.34 -21.90 16.04
N ASN A 153 0.02 -20.86 16.79
CA ASN A 153 1.00 -20.88 17.87
C ASN A 153 0.50 -20.11 19.11
N PRO A 154 -0.55 -20.57 19.80
CA PRO A 154 -1.15 -19.85 20.94
C PRO A 154 -0.20 -19.60 22.11
N GLN A 155 0.92 -20.33 22.18
CA GLN A 155 1.99 -20.18 23.16
C GLN A 155 2.96 -19.02 22.88
N VAL A 156 2.84 -18.33 21.74
CA VAL A 156 3.68 -17.19 21.33
C VAL A 156 2.84 -15.92 21.28
N TYR A 157 3.25 -14.90 22.02
CA TYR A 157 2.72 -13.55 21.94
C TYR A 157 3.46 -12.75 20.87
N LEU A 158 2.75 -12.20 19.90
CA LEU A 158 3.31 -11.29 18.91
C LEU A 158 3.02 -9.85 19.33
N ASP A 159 4.07 -9.08 19.58
CA ASP A 159 3.99 -7.67 19.98
C ASP A 159 4.39 -6.79 18.80
N TYR A 160 3.38 -6.30 18.08
CA TYR A 160 3.57 -5.44 16.94
C TYR A 160 3.52 -3.95 17.35
N GLU A 161 4.67 -3.28 17.28
CA GLU A 161 4.83 -1.85 17.55
C GLU A 161 4.90 -1.06 16.23
N VAL A 162 4.11 0.02 16.15
CA VAL A 162 4.15 0.98 15.05
C VAL A 162 4.84 2.26 15.54
N GLY A 163 5.88 2.70 14.84
CA GLY A 163 6.66 3.89 15.21
C GLY A 163 5.85 5.18 15.17
N LEU A 164 5.12 5.40 14.08
CA LEU A 164 4.27 6.57 13.84
C LEU A 164 2.84 6.34 14.37
N SER A 165 2.72 5.91 15.62
CA SER A 165 1.43 5.55 16.23
C SER A 165 0.52 6.74 16.56
N SER A 166 1.01 7.97 16.43
CA SER A 166 0.24 9.20 16.68
C SER A 166 0.80 10.36 15.88
N GLU A 167 -0.04 11.35 15.57
CA GLU A 167 0.35 12.58 14.87
C GLU A 167 1.46 13.39 15.57
N SER A 168 1.68 13.14 16.86
CA SER A 168 2.71 13.83 17.65
C SER A 168 4.12 13.27 17.51
N VAL A 169 4.26 12.07 16.93
CA VAL A 169 5.56 11.40 16.78
C VAL A 169 6.09 11.66 15.40
N THR A 170 7.27 12.27 15.31
CA THR A 170 7.95 12.48 14.02
C THR A 170 8.67 11.21 13.58
N ARG A 171 8.90 11.07 12.27
CA ARG A 171 9.72 9.98 11.71
C ARG A 171 11.09 9.91 12.36
N ASP A 172 11.75 11.04 12.55
CA ASP A 172 13.11 11.08 13.12
C ASP A 172 13.12 10.64 14.60
N ASP A 173 12.10 11.02 15.38
CA ASP A 173 11.97 10.57 16.77
C ASP A 173 11.74 9.05 16.85
N ALA A 174 10.87 8.51 16.00
CA ALA A 174 10.60 7.08 15.91
C ALA A 174 11.86 6.28 15.53
N LEU A 175 12.58 6.72 14.49
CA LEU A 175 13.83 6.07 14.06
C LEU A 175 14.94 6.19 15.12
N LYS A 176 15.06 7.33 15.81
CA LYS A 176 16.03 7.51 16.89
C LYS A 176 15.73 6.60 18.08
N LYS A 177 14.45 6.46 18.47
CA LYS A 177 14.01 5.53 19.51
C LYS A 177 14.35 4.09 19.13
N LEU A 178 13.98 3.66 17.94
CA LEU A 178 14.26 2.32 17.41
C LEU A 178 15.77 2.02 17.44
N ASN A 179 16.58 2.91 16.86
CA ASN A 179 18.04 2.74 16.79
C ASN A 179 18.67 2.64 18.19
N THR A 180 18.19 3.44 19.14
CA THR A 180 18.65 3.38 20.54
C THR A 180 18.33 2.01 21.16
N GLN A 181 17.14 1.46 20.91
CA GLN A 181 16.76 0.13 21.39
C GLN A 181 17.59 -0.98 20.76
N ILE A 182 17.83 -0.94 19.44
CA ILE A 182 18.70 -1.89 18.72
C ILE A 182 20.11 -1.87 19.33
N MET A 183 20.70 -0.68 19.49
CA MET A 183 22.04 -0.53 20.08
C MET A 183 22.12 -0.99 21.54
N ALA A 184 21.02 -0.89 22.29
CA ALA A 184 20.93 -1.38 23.67
C ALA A 184 20.67 -2.90 23.78
N GLY A 185 20.54 -3.62 22.66
CA GLY A 185 20.19 -5.05 22.63
C GLY A 185 18.74 -5.32 23.07
N GLN A 186 17.87 -4.32 22.95
CA GLN A 186 16.44 -4.38 23.31
C GLN A 186 15.52 -4.15 22.11
N GLY A 187 16.11 -4.04 20.91
CA GLY A 187 15.39 -3.84 19.66
C GLY A 187 14.40 -4.96 19.33
N PRO A 188 13.53 -4.74 18.34
CA PRO A 188 12.60 -5.74 17.84
C PRO A 188 13.35 -6.92 17.21
N ASP A 189 12.66 -8.05 17.12
CA ASP A 189 13.19 -9.28 16.51
C ASP A 189 13.01 -9.28 14.99
N LEU A 190 11.88 -8.75 14.50
CA LEU A 190 11.55 -8.61 13.09
C LEU A 190 11.20 -7.15 12.77
N LEU A 191 11.71 -6.66 11.64
CA LEU A 191 11.60 -5.27 11.19
C LEU A 191 10.93 -5.21 9.82
N ILE A 192 9.95 -4.34 9.68
CA ILE A 192 9.45 -3.89 8.38
C ILE A 192 10.26 -2.67 8.02
N VAL A 193 11.25 -2.82 7.14
CA VAL A 193 12.30 -1.82 6.88
C VAL A 193 11.87 -0.72 5.90
N ASP A 194 10.63 -0.71 5.44
CA ASP A 194 10.05 0.39 4.65
C ASP A 194 10.24 1.74 5.37
N GLY A 195 10.79 2.71 4.66
CA GLY A 195 11.09 4.03 5.20
C GLY A 195 12.24 4.07 6.22
N MET A 196 13.01 3.00 6.38
CA MET A 196 14.20 2.92 7.24
C MET A 196 15.50 2.96 6.43
N PRO A 197 16.66 3.32 7.02
CA PRO A 197 17.94 3.35 6.31
C PRO A 197 18.50 1.92 6.14
N LEU A 198 17.92 1.15 5.20
CA LEU A 198 18.25 -0.26 4.95
C LEU A 198 19.74 -0.48 4.72
N ASP A 199 20.37 0.28 3.81
CA ASP A 199 21.80 0.13 3.52
C ASP A 199 22.67 0.30 4.77
N SER A 200 22.37 1.31 5.59
CA SER A 200 23.07 1.54 6.86
C SER A 200 22.90 0.39 7.84
N TYR A 201 21.72 -0.23 7.89
CA TYR A 201 21.47 -1.39 8.76
C TYR A 201 22.25 -2.62 8.29
N ILE A 202 22.35 -2.84 6.97
CA ILE A 202 23.15 -3.92 6.39
C ILE A 202 24.63 -3.72 6.69
N GLU A 203 25.17 -2.53 6.43
CA GLU A 203 26.59 -2.20 6.62
C GLU A 203 27.03 -2.28 8.09
N LYS A 204 26.13 -1.95 9.01
CA LYS A 204 26.34 -2.11 10.46
C LYS A 204 26.14 -3.54 10.96
N GLY A 205 25.78 -4.49 10.09
CA GLY A 205 25.53 -5.88 10.44
C GLY A 205 24.35 -6.09 11.38
N LEU A 206 23.32 -5.22 11.30
CA LEU A 206 22.14 -5.26 12.16
C LEU A 206 21.08 -6.27 11.68
N LEU A 207 21.16 -6.71 10.42
CA LEU A 207 20.20 -7.62 9.82
C LEU A 207 20.81 -8.99 9.58
N LEU A 208 20.01 -10.03 9.83
CA LEU A 208 20.36 -11.43 9.58
C LEU A 208 20.40 -11.70 8.07
N ASP A 209 21.34 -12.54 7.62
CA ASP A 209 21.30 -13.08 6.27
C ASP A 209 20.15 -14.09 6.12
N LEU A 210 19.19 -13.77 5.27
CA LEU A 210 17.99 -14.55 4.99
C LEU A 210 18.20 -15.60 3.90
N SER A 211 19.38 -15.66 3.26
CA SER A 211 19.63 -16.49 2.08
C SER A 211 19.33 -17.98 2.32
N ASP A 212 19.82 -18.54 3.42
CA ASP A 212 19.58 -19.95 3.77
C ASP A 212 18.12 -20.21 4.10
N CYS A 213 17.46 -19.27 4.80
CA CYS A 213 16.03 -19.34 5.10
C CYS A 213 15.22 -19.41 3.80
N LEU A 214 15.43 -18.45 2.89
CA LEU A 214 14.71 -18.38 1.60
C LEU A 214 14.97 -19.60 0.72
N ASN A 215 16.19 -20.14 0.73
CA ASN A 215 16.53 -21.34 -0.03
C ASN A 215 15.92 -22.62 0.54
N SER A 216 15.60 -22.64 1.85
CA SER A 216 14.94 -23.77 2.51
C SER A 216 13.41 -23.78 2.36
N MET A 217 12.82 -22.70 1.84
CA MET A 217 11.37 -22.59 1.67
C MET A 217 10.86 -23.52 0.57
N GLU A 218 9.61 -23.96 0.72
CA GLU A 218 8.88 -24.65 -0.34
C GLU A 218 8.84 -23.78 -1.61
N SER A 219 9.10 -24.40 -2.75
CA SER A 219 9.29 -23.67 -4.03
C SER A 219 8.13 -22.73 -4.38
N LYS A 220 6.89 -23.10 -4.01
CA LYS A 220 5.71 -22.28 -4.28
C LYS A 220 5.54 -21.06 -3.36
N ASP A 221 6.06 -21.13 -2.13
CA ASP A 221 6.00 -20.05 -1.15
C ASP A 221 7.32 -19.24 -1.11
N LYS A 222 8.34 -19.69 -1.84
CA LYS A 222 9.59 -18.95 -2.05
C LYS A 222 9.31 -17.72 -2.93
N PRO A 223 9.86 -16.54 -2.58
CA PRO A 223 9.83 -15.39 -3.48
C PRO A 223 10.49 -15.70 -4.82
N PHE A 224 10.01 -15.09 -5.91
CA PHE A 224 10.60 -15.30 -7.23
C PHE A 224 12.09 -14.94 -7.25
N GLU A 225 12.89 -15.73 -7.96
CA GLU A 225 14.35 -15.58 -7.99
C GLU A 225 14.80 -14.20 -8.48
N ASN A 226 14.09 -13.60 -9.43
CA ASN A 226 14.35 -12.25 -9.91
C ASN A 226 14.20 -11.20 -8.79
N ILE A 227 13.20 -11.37 -7.92
CA ILE A 227 12.98 -10.50 -6.76
C ILE A 227 14.07 -10.72 -5.70
N ILE A 228 14.44 -11.97 -5.41
CA ILE A 228 15.54 -12.29 -4.47
C ILE A 228 16.86 -11.69 -4.97
N ASN A 229 17.16 -11.85 -6.27
CA ASN A 229 18.39 -11.35 -6.86
C ASN A 229 18.48 -9.82 -6.84
N ALA A 230 17.36 -9.11 -6.98
CA ALA A 230 17.30 -7.65 -6.88
C ALA A 230 17.69 -7.12 -5.48
N PHE A 231 17.60 -7.96 -4.43
CA PHE A 231 17.93 -7.62 -3.05
C PHE A 231 19.28 -8.20 -2.58
N LYS A 232 20.04 -8.81 -3.48
CA LYS A 232 21.31 -9.46 -3.14
C LYS A 232 22.43 -8.43 -3.02
N LYS A 233 23.08 -8.35 -1.85
CA LYS A 233 24.27 -7.53 -1.60
C LYS A 233 25.41 -8.45 -1.20
N ASP A 234 26.49 -8.44 -1.96
CA ASP A 234 27.69 -9.29 -1.77
C ASP A 234 27.41 -10.79 -1.61
N GLY A 235 26.34 -11.29 -2.25
CA GLY A 235 25.96 -12.70 -2.23
C GLY A 235 24.91 -13.08 -1.19
N SER A 236 24.58 -12.17 -0.26
CA SER A 236 23.61 -12.35 0.82
C SER A 236 22.36 -11.51 0.62
N VAL A 237 21.28 -11.85 1.32
CA VAL A 237 19.98 -11.13 1.27
C VAL A 237 19.58 -10.78 2.69
N TYR A 238 19.45 -9.48 2.99
CA TYR A 238 19.20 -9.00 4.36
C TYR A 238 17.79 -8.47 4.59
N ALA A 239 17.07 -8.19 3.49
CA ALA A 239 15.67 -7.85 3.49
C ALA A 239 15.01 -8.40 2.21
N ILE A 240 13.72 -8.70 2.28
CA ILE A 240 12.95 -9.16 1.12
C ILE A 240 11.54 -8.55 1.14
N PRO A 241 11.01 -8.05 0.01
CA PRO A 241 9.62 -7.57 -0.04
C PRO A 241 8.63 -8.72 0.06
N CYS A 242 7.51 -8.47 0.72
CA CYS A 242 6.35 -9.37 0.69
C CYS A 242 5.31 -8.94 -0.37
N GLU A 243 5.41 -7.71 -0.89
CA GLU A 243 4.52 -7.14 -1.90
C GLU A 243 5.34 -6.32 -2.90
N ILE A 244 4.90 -6.27 -4.15
CA ILE A 244 5.52 -5.43 -5.18
C ILE A 244 4.47 -4.64 -5.97
N GLN A 245 4.80 -3.42 -6.38
CA GLN A 245 3.99 -2.64 -7.32
C GLN A 245 4.70 -2.55 -8.66
N ILE A 246 3.92 -2.40 -9.74
CA ILE A 246 4.42 -2.45 -11.12
C ILE A 246 4.16 -1.09 -11.78
N PRO A 247 5.20 -0.34 -12.18
CA PRO A 247 5.05 0.88 -12.98
C PRO A 247 4.50 0.59 -14.37
N LEU A 248 3.44 1.29 -14.76
CA LEU A 248 2.67 1.12 -16.00
C LEU A 248 2.41 2.46 -16.70
N ILE A 249 2.14 2.37 -17.99
CA ILE A 249 1.59 3.43 -18.83
C ILE A 249 0.33 2.89 -19.48
N GLU A 250 -0.73 3.68 -19.48
CA GLU A 250 -1.99 3.38 -20.18
C GLU A 250 -2.33 4.50 -21.17
N GLY A 251 -2.76 4.13 -22.37
CA GLY A 251 -3.23 5.07 -23.40
C GLY A 251 -3.31 4.42 -24.78
N LYS A 252 -3.56 5.22 -25.81
CA LYS A 252 -3.67 4.73 -27.20
C LYS A 252 -2.42 4.00 -27.66
N GLU A 253 -2.59 2.84 -28.29
CA GLU A 253 -1.52 1.95 -28.78
C GLU A 253 -0.49 2.69 -29.64
N LYS A 254 -0.94 3.61 -30.50
CA LYS A 254 -0.05 4.41 -31.35
C LYS A 254 0.98 5.23 -30.57
N TYR A 255 0.67 5.63 -29.34
CA TYR A 255 1.55 6.41 -28.48
C TYR A 255 2.37 5.50 -27.56
N VAL A 256 1.70 4.61 -26.82
CA VAL A 256 2.36 3.81 -25.77
C VAL A 256 3.34 2.77 -26.33
N SER A 257 3.20 2.37 -27.59
CA SER A 257 4.14 1.44 -28.25
C SER A 257 5.56 2.02 -28.42
N GLY A 258 5.71 3.35 -28.40
CA GLY A 258 7.01 4.04 -28.46
C GLY A 258 7.67 4.29 -27.09
N ALA A 259 6.99 3.97 -25.98
CA ALA A 259 7.43 4.29 -24.62
C ALA A 259 8.38 3.23 -24.02
N ASP A 260 9.48 2.90 -24.71
CA ASP A 260 10.43 1.85 -24.30
C ASP A 260 11.65 2.35 -23.50
N SER A 261 11.68 3.65 -23.23
CA SER A 261 12.73 4.43 -22.56
C SER A 261 12.15 5.77 -22.10
N LEU A 262 12.88 6.50 -21.23
CA LEU A 262 12.43 7.84 -20.78
C LEU A 262 12.38 8.85 -21.95
N GLU A 263 13.32 8.75 -22.89
CA GLU A 263 13.29 9.51 -24.15
C GLU A 263 12.08 9.13 -25.03
N GLY A 264 11.74 7.85 -25.10
CA GLY A 264 10.54 7.34 -25.78
C GLY A 264 9.27 7.92 -25.15
N ILE A 265 9.20 7.98 -23.82
CA ILE A 265 8.09 8.62 -23.10
C ILE A 265 8.02 10.13 -23.39
N ALA A 266 9.15 10.83 -23.39
CA ALA A 266 9.17 12.25 -23.76
C ALA A 266 8.65 12.48 -25.18
N SER A 267 9.08 11.64 -26.12
CA SER A 267 8.62 11.69 -27.52
C SER A 267 7.15 11.35 -27.65
N MET A 268 6.65 10.40 -26.86
CA MET A 268 5.23 10.05 -26.77
C MET A 268 4.38 11.25 -26.32
N VAL A 269 4.78 11.95 -25.24
CA VAL A 269 4.04 13.12 -24.73
C VAL A 269 4.08 14.28 -25.74
N GLU A 270 5.22 14.51 -26.41
CA GLU A 270 5.33 15.49 -27.49
C GLU A 270 4.44 15.15 -28.70
N GLU A 271 4.29 13.87 -29.04
CA GLU A 271 3.41 13.42 -30.12
C GLU A 271 1.94 13.61 -29.77
N ILE A 272 1.53 13.25 -28.54
CA ILE A 272 0.19 13.52 -28.03
C ILE A 272 -0.10 15.02 -28.11
N ARG A 273 0.80 15.89 -27.62
CA ARG A 273 0.64 17.34 -27.68
C ARG A 273 0.41 17.85 -29.12
N LYS A 274 1.15 17.34 -30.10
CA LYS A 274 0.98 17.72 -31.52
C LYS A 274 -0.38 17.32 -32.09
N ASP A 275 -0.86 16.13 -31.72
CA ASP A 275 -2.13 15.60 -32.19
C ASP A 275 -3.33 16.25 -31.48
N THR A 276 -3.16 16.67 -30.22
CA THR A 276 -4.20 17.25 -29.37
C THR A 276 -3.70 18.54 -28.69
N PRO A 277 -3.70 19.68 -29.40
CA PRO A 277 -3.40 20.97 -28.80
C PRO A 277 -4.31 21.27 -27.60
N GLU A 278 -3.78 21.98 -26.61
CA GLU A 278 -4.49 22.45 -25.39
C GLU A 278 -5.00 21.39 -24.40
N ALA A 279 -5.05 20.11 -24.78
CA ALA A 279 -5.48 19.01 -23.92
C ALA A 279 -4.55 18.81 -22.71
N ASP A 280 -5.09 18.34 -21.59
CA ASP A 280 -4.28 17.83 -20.46
C ASP A 280 -3.86 16.39 -20.75
N ILE A 281 -2.55 16.11 -20.76
CA ILE A 281 -2.04 14.81 -21.17
C ILE A 281 -2.01 13.84 -20.00
N MET A 282 -1.55 14.28 -18.82
CA MET A 282 -1.28 13.41 -17.66
C MET A 282 -1.76 13.94 -16.30
N GLY A 283 -2.33 15.15 -16.23
CA GLY A 283 -2.84 15.70 -14.97
C GLY A 283 -1.77 16.11 -13.95
N ILE A 284 -0.56 16.42 -14.41
CA ILE A 284 0.54 16.92 -13.58
C ILE A 284 1.02 18.25 -14.17
N CYS A 285 0.94 19.33 -13.40
CA CYS A 285 1.32 20.68 -13.83
C CYS A 285 2.48 21.27 -13.00
N SER A 286 3.36 20.44 -12.44
CA SER A 286 4.57 20.89 -11.75
C SER A 286 5.81 20.10 -12.17
N GLU A 287 6.95 20.78 -12.22
CA GLU A 287 8.26 20.22 -12.56
C GLU A 287 8.61 19.07 -11.61
N LYS A 288 8.43 19.31 -10.30
CA LYS A 288 8.66 18.33 -9.23
C LYS A 288 7.75 17.12 -9.36
N GLY A 289 6.46 17.32 -9.69
CA GLY A 289 5.52 16.21 -9.88
C GLY A 289 5.92 15.30 -11.04
N VAL A 290 6.33 15.89 -12.18
CA VAL A 290 6.82 15.12 -13.34
C VAL A 290 8.09 14.34 -12.98
N MET A 291 9.07 14.98 -12.33
CA MET A 291 10.28 14.29 -11.89
C MET A 291 9.98 13.17 -10.88
N LYS A 292 9.11 13.42 -9.89
CA LYS A 292 8.73 12.41 -8.89
C LYS A 292 8.09 11.19 -9.53
N LEU A 293 7.17 11.37 -10.48
CA LEU A 293 6.53 10.26 -11.20
C LEU A 293 7.56 9.38 -11.95
N PHE A 294 8.47 10.00 -12.72
CA PHE A 294 9.43 9.26 -13.55
C PHE A 294 10.70 8.81 -12.83
N SER A 295 10.90 9.26 -11.59
CA SER A 295 11.98 8.78 -10.71
C SER A 295 11.88 7.27 -10.48
N MET A 296 10.66 6.71 -10.38
CA MET A 296 10.44 5.28 -10.15
C MET A 296 11.22 4.42 -11.14
N VAL A 297 11.26 4.83 -12.40
CA VAL A 297 11.91 4.07 -13.49
C VAL A 297 13.31 4.58 -13.86
N SER A 298 13.84 5.56 -13.11
CA SER A 298 15.13 6.20 -13.42
C SER A 298 16.10 6.23 -12.24
N ALA A 299 15.61 6.48 -11.04
CA ALA A 299 16.39 6.58 -9.82
C ALA A 299 17.25 5.35 -9.50
N PRO A 300 16.84 4.10 -9.81
CA PRO A 300 17.72 2.93 -9.62
C PRO A 300 19.03 2.98 -10.44
N LYS A 301 19.13 3.87 -11.44
CA LYS A 301 20.34 4.08 -12.26
C LYS A 301 21.10 5.38 -11.92
N TRP A 302 20.64 6.16 -10.94
CA TRP A 302 21.35 7.38 -10.54
C TRP A 302 22.65 7.11 -9.77
N LYS A 303 22.83 5.88 -9.27
CA LYS A 303 24.07 5.42 -8.67
C LYS A 303 24.69 4.34 -9.56
N THR A 304 25.99 4.41 -9.73
CA THR A 304 26.80 3.34 -10.34
C THR A 304 26.86 2.14 -9.41
N GLU A 305 27.35 0.99 -9.90
CA GLU A 305 27.60 -0.20 -9.06
C GLU A 305 28.56 0.06 -7.89
N LYS A 306 29.37 1.13 -7.95
CA LYS A 306 30.27 1.54 -6.87
C LYS A 306 29.61 2.49 -5.85
N GLY A 307 28.35 2.83 -6.04
CA GLY A 307 27.63 3.80 -5.21
C GLY A 307 27.90 5.26 -5.57
N GLU A 308 28.78 5.56 -6.54
CA GLU A 308 29.02 6.94 -7.02
C GLU A 308 27.83 7.43 -7.87
N LEU A 309 27.57 8.74 -7.89
CA LEU A 309 26.53 9.30 -8.75
C LEU A 309 26.85 9.11 -10.24
N ASP A 310 25.86 8.65 -11.00
CA ASP A 310 25.89 8.64 -12.46
C ASP A 310 25.33 9.96 -13.00
N LYS A 311 26.24 10.92 -13.20
CA LYS A 311 25.90 12.27 -13.68
C LYS A 311 25.26 12.28 -15.05
N GLU A 312 25.62 11.35 -15.93
CA GLU A 312 25.08 11.33 -17.29
C GLU A 312 23.63 10.83 -17.28
N ILE A 313 23.30 9.85 -16.43
CA ILE A 313 21.92 9.42 -16.22
C ILE A 313 21.08 10.53 -15.57
N ILE A 314 21.60 11.21 -14.55
CA ILE A 314 20.87 12.34 -13.93
C ILE A 314 20.67 13.47 -14.94
N LYS A 315 21.67 13.75 -15.78
CA LYS A 315 21.60 14.74 -16.85
C LYS A 315 20.49 14.40 -17.86
N ASP A 316 20.48 13.17 -18.37
CA ASP A 316 19.42 12.72 -19.29
C ASP A 316 18.04 12.76 -18.61
N PHE A 317 17.94 12.28 -17.36
CA PHE A 317 16.71 12.35 -16.59
C PHE A 317 16.13 13.78 -16.52
N LEU A 318 16.94 14.78 -16.17
CA LEU A 318 16.51 16.17 -16.11
C LEU A 318 16.08 16.69 -17.51
N GLN A 319 16.79 16.32 -18.57
CA GLN A 319 16.44 16.71 -19.93
C GLN A 319 15.11 16.10 -20.40
N GLN A 320 14.94 14.80 -20.22
CA GLN A 320 13.72 14.11 -20.68
C GLN A 320 12.50 14.52 -19.85
N THR A 321 12.63 14.67 -18.53
CA THR A 321 11.54 15.15 -17.69
C THR A 321 11.19 16.61 -17.99
N LYS A 322 12.17 17.45 -18.37
CA LYS A 322 11.90 18.79 -18.90
C LYS A 322 11.10 18.72 -20.20
N ARG A 323 11.46 17.88 -21.16
CA ARG A 323 10.70 17.69 -22.41
C ARG A 323 9.26 17.27 -22.13
N ILE A 324 9.06 16.33 -21.21
CA ILE A 324 7.73 15.88 -20.78
C ILE A 324 6.93 17.04 -20.18
N TYR A 325 7.53 17.78 -19.24
CA TYR A 325 6.89 18.93 -18.60
C TYR A 325 6.55 20.03 -19.61
N ASP A 326 7.50 20.42 -20.46
CA ASP A 326 7.31 21.45 -21.48
C ASP A 326 6.18 21.05 -22.45
N ALA A 327 6.13 19.79 -22.90
CA ALA A 327 5.05 19.29 -23.77
C ALA A 327 3.69 19.21 -23.06
N GLN A 328 3.66 18.81 -21.79
CA GLN A 328 2.46 18.84 -20.95
C GLN A 328 1.93 20.26 -20.80
N MET A 329 2.80 21.24 -20.57
CA MET A 329 2.41 22.63 -20.31
C MET A 329 2.17 23.46 -21.59
N ASP A 330 2.70 23.04 -22.74
CA ASP A 330 2.57 23.78 -24.01
C ASP A 330 1.11 23.96 -24.42
N GLY A 331 0.61 25.20 -24.33
CA GLY A 331 -0.76 25.55 -24.68
C GLY A 331 -1.84 24.93 -23.77
N ILE A 332 -1.49 24.31 -22.65
CA ILE A 332 -2.45 23.67 -21.75
C ILE A 332 -3.53 24.65 -21.30
N SER A 333 -4.78 24.18 -21.18
CA SER A 333 -5.87 25.03 -20.71
C SER A 333 -5.63 25.55 -19.28
N GLN A 334 -6.01 26.81 -19.03
CA GLN A 334 -5.95 27.41 -17.70
C GLN A 334 -6.75 26.62 -16.66
N LYS A 335 -7.88 26.01 -17.07
CA LYS A 335 -8.71 25.18 -16.18
C LYS A 335 -7.93 23.97 -15.66
N ALA A 336 -7.13 23.31 -16.48
CA ALA A 336 -6.33 22.15 -16.05
C ALA A 336 -5.30 22.53 -14.97
N VAL A 337 -4.65 23.68 -15.14
CA VAL A 337 -3.70 24.23 -14.15
C VAL A 337 -4.42 24.55 -12.83
N GLU A 338 -5.57 25.23 -12.89
CA GLU A 338 -6.38 25.56 -11.71
C GLU A 338 -6.91 24.30 -11.00
N ASP A 339 -7.33 23.28 -11.76
CA ASP A 339 -7.79 22.01 -11.21
C ASP A 339 -6.66 21.25 -10.50
N TYR A 340 -5.44 21.27 -11.06
CA TYR A 340 -4.24 20.71 -10.42
C TYR A 340 -3.86 21.45 -9.13
N GLU A 341 -3.85 22.79 -9.15
CA GLU A 341 -3.59 23.60 -7.96
C GLU A 341 -4.63 23.36 -6.87
N ARG A 342 -5.92 23.27 -7.25
CA ARG A 342 -7.00 22.95 -6.32
C ARG A 342 -6.83 21.56 -5.73
N ARG A 343 -6.41 20.57 -6.52
CA ARG A 343 -6.08 19.22 -6.00
C ARG A 343 -4.98 19.30 -4.95
N ASN A 344 -3.89 20.03 -5.22
CA ASN A 344 -2.80 20.24 -4.27
C ASN A 344 -3.24 20.93 -2.97
N GLN A 345 -4.06 21.99 -3.08
CA GLN A 345 -4.60 22.71 -1.91
C GLN A 345 -5.52 21.82 -1.07
N ASN A 346 -6.42 21.07 -1.71
CA ASN A 346 -7.29 20.12 -1.03
C ASN A 346 -6.48 19.04 -0.32
N TYR A 347 -5.50 18.43 -1.02
CA TYR A 347 -4.64 17.41 -0.42
C TYR A 347 -3.90 17.92 0.81
N ASN A 348 -3.33 19.13 0.71
CA ASN A 348 -2.62 19.73 1.84
C ASN A 348 -3.57 20.08 3.01
N ALA A 349 -4.80 20.49 2.72
CA ALA A 349 -5.80 20.76 3.77
C ALA A 349 -6.27 19.49 4.51
N TYR A 350 -6.39 18.36 3.81
CA TYR A 350 -6.84 17.09 4.39
C TYR A 350 -5.70 16.26 5.00
N TYR A 351 -4.55 16.20 4.33
CA TYR A 351 -3.44 15.29 4.68
C TYR A 351 -2.17 16.00 5.15
N GLY A 352 -2.14 17.34 5.14
CA GLY A 352 -0.96 18.12 5.54
C GLY A 352 0.22 18.06 4.56
N ILE A 353 0.02 17.45 3.38
CA ILE A 353 1.01 17.33 2.31
C ILE A 353 0.34 17.58 0.95
N LYS A 354 1.04 18.21 0.01
CA LYS A 354 0.53 18.39 -1.35
C LYS A 354 0.45 17.07 -2.09
N PHE A 355 -0.44 16.98 -3.08
CA PHE A 355 -0.60 15.75 -3.86
C PHE A 355 0.69 15.36 -4.57
N ASP A 356 1.37 16.34 -5.19
CA ASP A 356 2.63 16.14 -5.92
C ASP A 356 3.87 15.89 -5.05
N GLU A 357 3.72 16.03 -3.73
CA GLU A 357 4.73 15.66 -2.74
C GLU A 357 4.42 14.32 -2.08
N SER A 358 3.16 13.88 -2.11
CA SER A 358 2.72 12.59 -1.57
C SER A 358 3.06 11.41 -2.48
N ASP A 359 2.92 10.18 -1.98
CA ASP A 359 3.08 8.97 -2.81
C ASP A 359 1.87 8.70 -3.70
N TYR A 360 0.76 9.42 -3.53
CA TYR A 360 -0.43 9.27 -4.37
C TYR A 360 -0.22 9.74 -5.81
N VAL A 361 0.74 10.63 -6.08
CA VAL A 361 1.10 10.99 -7.48
C VAL A 361 1.70 9.80 -8.24
N LEU A 362 2.15 8.77 -7.54
CA LEU A 362 2.73 7.58 -8.14
C LEU A 362 1.69 6.52 -8.50
N ILE A 363 0.41 6.69 -8.16
CA ILE A 363 -0.62 5.65 -8.34
C ILE A 363 -1.38 5.89 -9.64
N MET A 364 -1.56 4.82 -10.43
CA MET A 364 -2.32 4.85 -11.68
C MET A 364 -3.83 4.88 -11.43
N ASN A 365 -4.58 5.67 -12.21
CA ASN A 365 -6.05 5.70 -12.16
C ASN A 365 -6.68 5.74 -13.58
N SER A 366 -7.05 4.58 -14.10
CA SER A 366 -7.66 4.42 -15.44
C SER A 366 -8.96 5.22 -15.65
N LEU A 367 -9.67 5.59 -14.58
CA LEU A 367 -10.85 6.46 -14.71
C LEU A 367 -10.52 7.84 -15.29
N ASN A 368 -9.27 8.31 -15.18
CA ASN A 368 -8.87 9.57 -15.79
C ASN A 368 -8.92 9.51 -17.32
N ILE A 369 -8.55 8.38 -17.92
CA ILE A 369 -8.64 8.14 -19.37
C ILE A 369 -10.10 8.01 -19.79
N VAL A 370 -10.88 7.17 -19.09
CA VAL A 370 -12.30 6.95 -19.42
C VAL A 370 -13.12 8.23 -19.26
N GLY A 371 -12.76 9.07 -18.29
CA GLY A 371 -13.36 10.39 -18.08
C GLY A 371 -12.93 11.44 -19.09
N GLU A 372 -11.99 11.11 -19.98
CA GLU A 372 -11.31 12.01 -20.92
C GLU A 372 -10.73 13.23 -20.19
N TYR A 373 -10.25 13.03 -18.96
CA TYR A 373 -9.55 14.06 -18.18
C TYR A 373 -8.08 14.13 -18.59
N HIS A 374 -7.47 12.96 -18.80
CA HIS A 374 -6.10 12.80 -19.27
C HIS A 374 -6.08 11.97 -20.57
N LEU A 375 -5.06 12.14 -21.40
CA LEU A 375 -4.87 11.37 -22.64
C LEU A 375 -3.96 10.15 -22.48
N ALA A 376 -3.15 10.13 -21.41
CA ALA A 376 -2.37 8.99 -21.00
C ALA A 376 -2.25 8.98 -19.46
N GLU A 377 -2.27 7.79 -18.88
CA GLU A 377 -2.10 7.59 -17.44
C GLU A 377 -0.75 6.93 -17.17
N PHE A 378 -0.09 7.36 -16.10
CA PHE A 378 1.21 6.89 -15.68
C PHE A 378 1.17 6.62 -14.18
N GLY A 379 1.77 5.51 -13.74
CA GLY A 379 1.84 5.21 -12.32
C GLY A 379 2.07 3.74 -12.04
N ALA A 380 2.21 3.40 -10.77
CA ALA A 380 2.29 2.03 -10.31
C ALA A 380 0.88 1.47 -10.09
N ALA A 381 0.64 0.25 -10.58
CA ALA A 381 -0.51 -0.53 -10.15
C ALA A 381 -0.30 -0.92 -8.67
N TYR A 382 -1.20 -0.46 -7.82
CA TYR A 382 -1.16 -0.58 -6.37
C TYR A 382 -1.97 -1.80 -5.90
N TYR A 383 -3.03 -2.15 -6.62
CA TYR A 383 -3.88 -3.32 -6.38
C TYR A 383 -4.08 -4.13 -7.66
N ARG A 384 -4.47 -5.40 -7.50
CA ARG A 384 -4.99 -6.22 -8.62
C ARG A 384 -6.13 -5.53 -9.38
N GLY A 385 -6.96 -4.77 -8.66
CA GLY A 385 -8.06 -3.99 -9.23
C GLY A 385 -7.61 -3.02 -10.31
N ASP A 386 -6.44 -2.40 -10.16
CA ASP A 386 -5.91 -1.41 -11.10
C ASP A 386 -5.59 -2.05 -12.45
N LEU A 387 -5.03 -3.28 -12.45
CA LEU A 387 -4.81 -4.04 -13.68
C LEU A 387 -6.12 -4.43 -14.36
N THR A 388 -7.11 -4.93 -13.60
CA THR A 388 -8.40 -5.28 -14.21
C THR A 388 -9.13 -4.06 -14.76
N GLN A 389 -8.96 -2.88 -14.13
CA GLN A 389 -9.48 -1.61 -14.65
C GLN A 389 -8.78 -1.24 -15.96
N ALA A 390 -7.45 -1.17 -15.97
CA ALA A 390 -6.68 -0.82 -17.17
C ALA A 390 -6.98 -1.78 -18.35
N PHE A 391 -7.02 -3.08 -18.08
CA PHE A 391 -7.39 -4.08 -19.09
C PHE A 391 -8.84 -3.99 -19.58
N SER A 392 -9.73 -3.36 -18.82
CA SER A 392 -11.13 -3.18 -19.19
C SER A 392 -11.38 -1.92 -20.01
N VAL A 393 -10.46 -0.93 -20.00
CA VAL A 393 -10.61 0.31 -20.78
C VAL A 393 -10.77 -0.01 -22.27
N SER A 394 -10.01 -0.97 -22.80
CA SER A 394 -10.09 -1.36 -24.22
C SER A 394 -11.42 -2.02 -24.64
N ARG A 395 -12.32 -2.29 -23.69
CA ARG A 395 -13.67 -2.81 -23.96
C ARG A 395 -14.72 -1.69 -24.05
N ILE A 396 -14.34 -0.47 -23.74
CA ILE A 396 -15.21 0.70 -23.83
C ILE A 396 -15.20 1.22 -25.27
N LYS A 397 -16.37 1.53 -25.79
CA LYS A 397 -16.52 2.10 -27.14
C LYS A 397 -15.75 3.42 -27.24
N GLY A 398 -14.86 3.54 -28.22
CA GLY A 398 -13.96 4.69 -28.42
C GLY A 398 -12.57 4.50 -27.79
N PHE A 399 -12.36 3.44 -27.02
CA PHE A 399 -11.11 3.10 -26.35
C PHE A 399 -10.53 1.75 -26.80
N GLU A 400 -11.03 1.17 -27.90
CA GLU A 400 -10.63 -0.16 -28.38
C GLU A 400 -9.12 -0.27 -28.70
N ASP A 401 -8.49 0.86 -29.00
CA ASP A 401 -7.05 0.98 -29.28
C ASP A 401 -6.21 1.30 -28.03
N ASP A 402 -6.80 1.44 -26.84
CA ASP A 402 -6.05 1.67 -25.61
C ASP A 402 -5.34 0.39 -25.14
N ARG A 403 -4.12 0.56 -24.66
CA ARG A 403 -3.26 -0.51 -24.15
C ARG A 403 -2.59 -0.06 -22.87
N VAL A 404 -2.33 -1.03 -22.01
CA VAL A 404 -1.47 -0.86 -20.83
C VAL A 404 -0.16 -1.60 -21.05
N VAL A 405 0.96 -0.94 -20.78
CA VAL A 405 2.33 -1.45 -20.95
C VAL A 405 3.18 -1.13 -19.73
N LEU A 406 4.28 -1.87 -19.52
CA LEU A 406 5.27 -1.54 -18.49
C LEU A 406 5.89 -0.16 -18.76
N MET A 407 5.98 0.68 -17.73
CA MET A 407 6.70 1.95 -17.81
C MET A 407 8.21 1.70 -17.82
N LYS A 408 8.90 2.16 -18.86
CA LYS A 408 10.34 1.94 -19.04
C LYS A 408 11.08 3.27 -19.07
N GLY A 409 11.97 3.47 -18.11
CA GLY A 409 12.87 4.63 -18.04
C GLY A 409 14.30 4.22 -18.35
N HIS A 410 15.25 4.71 -17.54
CA HIS A 410 16.62 4.21 -17.54
C HIS A 410 16.71 2.76 -17.05
N SER A 411 15.78 2.37 -16.17
CA SER A 411 15.51 0.98 -15.79
C SER A 411 14.25 0.50 -16.50
N LYS A 412 14.30 -0.72 -17.05
CA LYS A 412 13.24 -1.25 -17.93
C LYS A 412 12.35 -2.31 -17.28
N ASP A 413 12.76 -2.82 -16.14
CA ASP A 413 12.25 -3.99 -15.44
C ASP A 413 12.02 -3.65 -13.95
N VAL A 414 11.43 -2.48 -13.68
CA VAL A 414 11.30 -1.95 -12.34
C VAL A 414 10.11 -2.52 -11.59
N PHE A 415 10.30 -2.80 -10.31
CA PHE A 415 9.23 -2.98 -9.35
C PHE A 415 9.46 -2.10 -8.12
N ILE A 416 8.37 -1.74 -7.42
CA ILE A 416 8.43 -1.00 -6.17
C ILE A 416 8.20 -1.99 -5.03
N PRO A 417 9.21 -2.32 -4.22
CA PRO A 417 9.04 -3.21 -3.08
C PRO A 417 8.19 -2.53 -2.00
N LYS A 418 7.31 -3.32 -1.38
CA LYS A 418 6.51 -2.92 -0.22
C LYS A 418 6.57 -4.03 0.83
N THR A 419 6.47 -3.63 2.09
CA THR A 419 6.50 -4.57 3.22
C THR A 419 7.79 -5.39 3.19
N MET A 420 8.93 -4.70 3.14
CA MET A 420 10.27 -5.28 3.17
C MET A 420 10.59 -5.78 4.57
N ILE A 421 10.88 -7.07 4.69
CA ILE A 421 11.10 -7.72 5.98
C ILE A 421 12.58 -7.97 6.19
N GLY A 422 13.11 -7.50 7.32
CA GLY A 422 14.42 -7.86 7.84
C GLY A 422 14.31 -8.49 9.23
N ILE A 423 15.23 -9.38 9.58
CA ILE A 423 15.32 -9.97 10.93
C ILE A 423 16.52 -9.36 11.63
N ASN A 424 16.36 -8.94 12.88
CA ASN A 424 17.47 -8.41 13.68
C ASN A 424 18.51 -9.51 13.93
N ALA A 425 19.76 -9.28 13.51
CA ALA A 425 20.87 -10.21 13.67
C ALA A 425 21.16 -10.58 15.14
N ALA A 426 20.77 -9.72 16.09
CA ALA A 426 20.93 -9.93 17.52
C ALA A 426 19.67 -10.48 18.22
N SER A 427 18.62 -10.84 17.47
CA SER A 427 17.39 -11.41 18.04
C SER A 427 17.70 -12.69 18.83
N LYS A 428 17.02 -12.86 19.97
CA LYS A 428 17.05 -14.10 20.77
C LYS A 428 15.97 -15.10 20.36
N GLU A 429 15.04 -14.65 19.53
CA GLU A 429 13.87 -15.40 19.07
C GLU A 429 13.97 -15.65 17.55
N THR A 430 15.19 -15.83 17.03
CA THR A 430 15.48 -15.94 15.59
C THR A 430 14.66 -17.02 14.90
N GLU A 431 14.46 -18.18 15.53
CA GLU A 431 13.65 -19.27 14.96
C GLU A 431 12.19 -18.84 14.77
N ILE A 432 11.62 -18.14 15.76
CA ILE A 432 10.25 -17.61 15.70
C ILE A 432 10.16 -16.50 14.65
N ALA A 433 11.16 -15.61 14.56
CA ALA A 433 11.23 -14.57 13.54
C ALA A 433 11.29 -15.16 12.12
N ILE A 434 12.07 -16.23 11.92
CA ILE A 434 12.16 -16.96 10.66
C ILE A 434 10.82 -17.62 10.32
N ASP A 435 10.16 -18.25 11.28
CA ASP A 435 8.85 -18.86 11.04
C ASP A 435 7.78 -17.79 10.73
N MET A 436 7.87 -16.63 11.35
CA MET A 436 7.02 -15.47 11.02
C MET A 436 7.26 -14.96 9.60
N LEU A 437 8.53 -14.89 9.14
CA LEU A 437 8.85 -14.58 7.75
C LEU A 437 8.22 -15.59 6.77
N LYS A 438 8.25 -16.88 7.10
CA LYS A 438 7.58 -17.92 6.28
C LYS A 438 6.07 -17.73 6.24
N VAL A 439 5.43 -17.32 7.35
CA VAL A 439 4.00 -17.00 7.35
C VAL A 439 3.70 -15.78 6.48
N LEU A 440 4.52 -14.73 6.55
CA LEU A 440 4.36 -13.53 5.71
C LEU A 440 4.39 -13.83 4.20
N LEU A 441 5.25 -14.77 3.81
CA LEU A 441 5.43 -15.22 2.42
C LEU A 441 4.56 -16.43 2.05
N GLY A 442 3.89 -17.05 3.02
CA GLY A 442 3.08 -18.24 2.78
C GLY A 442 1.77 -17.92 2.04
N ARG A 443 1.26 -18.91 1.30
CA ARG A 443 0.01 -18.84 0.53
C ARG A 443 -1.12 -18.07 1.22
N ASP A 444 -1.44 -18.40 2.48
CA ASP A 444 -2.58 -17.82 3.21
C ASP A 444 -2.43 -16.31 3.43
N ASN A 445 -1.21 -15.83 3.64
CA ASN A 445 -0.96 -14.41 3.81
C ASN A 445 -0.80 -13.69 2.46
N GLN A 446 -0.26 -14.39 1.46
CA GLN A 446 -0.05 -13.86 0.12
C GLN A 446 -1.32 -13.87 -0.76
N SER A 447 -2.42 -14.48 -0.31
CA SER A 447 -3.71 -14.47 -1.02
C SER A 447 -4.48 -13.16 -0.87
N THR A 448 -4.14 -12.34 0.13
CA THR A 448 -4.79 -11.04 0.37
C THR A 448 -3.72 -10.03 0.70
N LEU A 449 -3.48 -9.12 -0.27
CA LEU A 449 -2.44 -8.11 -0.24
C LEU A 449 -3.07 -6.72 -0.20
N TYR A 450 -2.31 -5.76 0.31
CA TYR A 450 -2.79 -4.41 0.63
C TYR A 450 -2.00 -3.33 -0.12
N LYS A 451 -0.81 -3.64 -0.63
CA LYS A 451 0.08 -2.68 -1.28
C LYS A 451 0.74 -3.22 -2.55
N GLY A 452 0.14 -4.20 -3.22
CA GLY A 452 0.65 -4.65 -4.52
C GLY A 452 0.27 -6.08 -4.91
N PHE A 453 1.19 -6.71 -5.62
CA PHE A 453 1.14 -8.05 -6.17
C PHE A 453 2.00 -9.01 -5.35
N SER A 454 1.65 -10.30 -5.43
CA SER A 454 2.39 -11.34 -4.71
C SER A 454 3.79 -11.53 -5.28
N VAL A 455 4.73 -11.81 -4.38
CA VAL A 455 6.11 -12.16 -4.71
C VAL A 455 6.33 -13.67 -4.86
N THR A 456 5.29 -14.49 -4.67
CA THR A 456 5.37 -15.96 -4.66
C THR A 456 4.47 -16.59 -5.72
N GLU A 457 4.79 -17.80 -6.17
CA GLU A 457 3.94 -18.52 -7.12
C GLU A 457 2.58 -18.87 -6.49
N ALA A 458 2.56 -19.29 -5.22
CA ALA A 458 1.33 -19.63 -4.50
C ALA A 458 0.39 -18.44 -4.37
N GLY A 459 0.88 -17.27 -3.95
CA GLY A 459 0.06 -16.07 -3.85
C GLY A 459 -0.41 -15.56 -5.21
N LEU A 460 0.43 -15.65 -6.24
CA LEU A 460 0.06 -15.27 -7.60
C LEU A 460 -1.05 -16.19 -8.17
N GLU A 461 -1.02 -17.49 -7.87
CA GLU A 461 -2.11 -18.42 -8.19
C GLU A 461 -3.43 -17.98 -7.52
N GLU A 462 -3.40 -17.61 -6.23
CA GLU A 462 -4.61 -17.16 -5.50
C GLU A 462 -5.13 -15.81 -6.02
N MET A 463 -4.24 -14.90 -6.42
CA MET A 463 -4.61 -13.60 -6.98
C MET A 463 -5.52 -13.72 -8.21
N PHE A 464 -5.37 -14.77 -9.02
CA PHE A 464 -6.19 -15.01 -10.21
C PHE A 464 -7.47 -15.80 -9.94
N LYS A 465 -7.76 -16.15 -8.69
CA LYS A 465 -9.01 -16.78 -8.30
C LYS A 465 -10.07 -15.75 -7.91
N ILE A 466 -11.31 -16.12 -8.21
CA ILE A 466 -12.52 -15.40 -7.83
C ILE A 466 -13.66 -16.40 -7.78
N ASP A 467 -14.65 -16.15 -6.92
CA ASP A 467 -15.92 -16.86 -6.97
C ASP A 467 -16.63 -16.51 -8.28
N GLU A 468 -16.83 -17.51 -9.14
CA GLU A 468 -17.46 -17.35 -10.45
C GLU A 468 -18.88 -16.77 -10.36
N SER A 469 -19.56 -16.89 -9.21
CA SER A 469 -20.87 -16.26 -9.00
C SER A 469 -20.83 -14.73 -8.99
N TYR A 470 -19.65 -14.13 -8.78
CA TYR A 470 -19.46 -12.69 -8.92
C TYR A 470 -19.26 -12.24 -10.37
N ILE A 471 -19.03 -13.17 -11.30
CA ILE A 471 -18.84 -12.86 -12.72
C ILE A 471 -20.14 -13.10 -13.47
N ASN A 472 -20.62 -12.09 -14.19
CA ASN A 472 -21.80 -12.25 -15.05
C ASN A 472 -21.46 -12.96 -16.38
N GLU A 473 -22.48 -13.28 -17.19
CA GLU A 473 -22.31 -13.98 -18.48
C GLU A 473 -21.39 -13.25 -19.49
N GLU A 474 -21.19 -11.94 -19.31
CA GLU A 474 -20.33 -11.11 -20.16
C GLU A 474 -18.87 -11.02 -19.64
N GLY A 475 -18.58 -11.60 -18.47
CA GLY A 475 -17.26 -11.56 -17.83
C GLY A 475 -17.03 -10.35 -16.92
N ILE A 476 -18.07 -9.54 -16.64
CA ILE A 476 -18.00 -8.38 -15.74
C ILE A 476 -18.10 -8.90 -14.30
N TYR A 477 -17.16 -8.50 -13.45
CA TYR A 477 -17.15 -8.87 -12.02
C TYR A 477 -17.35 -7.69 -11.08
N SER A 478 -17.15 -6.46 -11.58
CA SER A 478 -17.28 -5.25 -10.78
C SER A 478 -17.58 -4.05 -11.70
N SER A 479 -17.88 -2.92 -11.10
CA SER A 479 -17.96 -1.62 -11.78
C SER A 479 -17.40 -0.54 -10.87
N ILE A 480 -16.89 0.52 -11.47
CA ILE A 480 -16.41 1.70 -10.76
C ILE A 480 -16.99 2.94 -11.42
N GLY A 481 -17.30 3.94 -10.59
CA GLY A 481 -17.79 5.22 -11.06
C GLY A 481 -17.35 6.35 -10.14
N SER A 482 -17.26 7.54 -10.70
CA SER A 482 -16.94 8.77 -10.00
C SER A 482 -17.71 9.92 -10.64
N SER A 483 -17.90 11.00 -9.90
CA SER A 483 -18.43 12.25 -10.44
C SER A 483 -17.53 13.41 -10.05
N ASN A 484 -17.40 14.38 -10.94
CA ASN A 484 -16.68 15.62 -10.62
C ASN A 484 -17.64 16.68 -10.04
N VAL A 485 -17.08 17.81 -9.60
CA VAL A 485 -17.83 18.93 -9.02
C VAL A 485 -18.83 19.57 -9.99
N ASP A 486 -18.62 19.39 -11.30
CA ASP A 486 -19.51 19.85 -12.36
C ASP A 486 -20.67 18.87 -12.61
N GLY A 487 -20.72 17.75 -11.88
CA GLY A 487 -21.72 16.69 -12.03
C GLY A 487 -21.49 15.78 -13.24
N LYS A 488 -20.31 15.84 -13.89
CA LYS A 488 -19.94 14.88 -14.93
C LYS A 488 -19.64 13.54 -14.27
N GLU A 489 -20.46 12.56 -14.58
CA GLU A 489 -20.28 11.18 -14.16
C GLU A 489 -19.35 10.45 -15.14
N VAL A 490 -18.41 9.69 -14.60
CA VAL A 490 -17.57 8.73 -15.32
C VAL A 490 -17.76 7.37 -14.66
N GLY A 491 -17.83 6.31 -15.46
CA GLY A 491 -17.86 4.96 -14.92
C GLY A 491 -17.56 3.92 -15.98
N MET A 492 -17.17 2.75 -15.51
CA MET A 492 -16.85 1.61 -16.37
C MET A 492 -17.22 0.29 -15.71
N ALA A 493 -17.60 -0.68 -16.55
CA ALA A 493 -17.63 -2.07 -16.17
C ALA A 493 -16.21 -2.61 -16.10
N ILE A 494 -15.92 -3.42 -15.08
CA ILE A 494 -14.62 -4.06 -14.87
C ILE A 494 -14.77 -5.55 -15.15
N TYR A 495 -14.05 -6.01 -16.16
CA TYR A 495 -14.00 -7.39 -16.59
C TYR A 495 -12.92 -8.15 -15.83
N TRP A 496 -13.19 -9.43 -15.58
CA TRP A 496 -12.18 -10.31 -15.01
C TRP A 496 -11.06 -10.59 -16.03
N PHE A 497 -9.88 -10.99 -15.54
CA PHE A 497 -8.75 -11.33 -16.41
C PHE A 497 -9.12 -12.42 -17.42
N THR A 498 -8.78 -12.19 -18.69
CA THR A 498 -8.66 -13.28 -19.67
C THR A 498 -7.40 -14.10 -19.39
N ASP A 499 -7.30 -15.32 -19.94
CA ASP A 499 -6.11 -16.14 -19.75
C ASP A 499 -4.85 -15.48 -20.36
N GLU A 500 -4.98 -14.73 -21.47
CA GLU A 500 -3.85 -13.95 -22.00
C GLU A 500 -3.40 -12.85 -21.03
N GLN A 501 -4.33 -12.17 -20.37
CA GLN A 501 -4.03 -11.11 -19.41
C GLN A 501 -3.41 -11.66 -18.12
N LYS A 502 -3.84 -12.85 -17.66
CA LYS A 502 -3.17 -13.57 -16.57
C LYS A 502 -1.72 -13.89 -16.94
N GLN A 503 -1.51 -14.48 -18.11
CA GLN A 503 -0.17 -14.83 -18.59
C GLN A 503 0.72 -13.57 -18.73
N LEU A 504 0.18 -12.49 -19.31
CA LEU A 504 0.91 -11.22 -19.44
C LEU A 504 1.33 -10.66 -18.07
N THR A 505 0.43 -10.70 -17.09
CA THR A 505 0.72 -10.24 -15.72
C THR A 505 1.79 -11.11 -15.05
N GLN A 506 1.73 -12.43 -15.25
CA GLN A 506 2.77 -13.35 -14.77
C GLN A 506 4.12 -13.08 -15.43
N ASP A 507 4.13 -12.86 -16.74
CA ASP A 507 5.34 -12.57 -17.51
C ASP A 507 5.96 -11.24 -17.08
N TRP A 508 5.14 -10.22 -16.80
CA TRP A 508 5.60 -8.97 -16.21
C TRP A 508 6.28 -9.24 -14.87
N ILE A 509 5.60 -9.82 -13.88
CA ILE A 509 6.13 -10.06 -12.54
C ILE A 509 7.44 -10.88 -12.59
N LYS A 510 7.49 -11.94 -13.41
CA LYS A 510 8.68 -12.79 -13.56
C LYS A 510 9.81 -12.14 -14.35
N GLY A 511 9.50 -11.10 -15.13
CA GLY A 511 10.44 -10.32 -15.92
C GLY A 511 11.00 -9.08 -15.22
N LEU A 512 10.46 -8.67 -14.06
CA LEU A 512 11.01 -7.57 -13.25
C LEU A 512 12.38 -7.96 -12.68
N GLY A 513 13.24 -6.99 -12.39
CA GLY A 513 14.60 -7.26 -11.93
C GLY A 513 15.28 -6.11 -11.20
N THR A 514 14.69 -4.91 -11.23
CA THR A 514 15.27 -3.71 -10.60
C THR A 514 14.32 -3.19 -9.53
N ALA A 515 14.74 -3.20 -8.26
CA ALA A 515 13.96 -2.62 -7.17
C ALA A 515 14.10 -1.09 -7.14
N TYR A 516 12.99 -0.37 -7.08
CA TYR A 516 12.97 1.06 -6.77
C TYR A 516 12.67 1.28 -5.29
N VAL A 517 13.72 1.51 -4.50
CA VAL A 517 13.60 1.93 -3.09
C VAL A 517 13.88 3.43 -3.02
N PRO A 518 12.94 4.27 -2.56
CA PRO A 518 13.13 5.71 -2.56
C PRO A 518 14.34 6.17 -1.75
N ASP A 519 15.17 7.02 -2.34
CA ASP A 519 16.27 7.70 -1.67
C ASP A 519 15.89 9.18 -1.50
N THR A 520 15.15 9.47 -0.44
CA THR A 520 14.59 10.82 -0.22
C THR A 520 15.64 11.93 -0.20
N VAL A 521 16.89 11.65 0.19
CA VAL A 521 17.94 12.68 0.23
C VAL A 521 18.41 12.99 -1.20
N LEU A 522 18.70 11.95 -1.98
CA LEU A 522 19.12 12.11 -3.37
C LEU A 522 17.99 12.64 -4.26
N GLU A 523 16.79 12.08 -4.14
CA GLU A 523 15.61 12.50 -4.89
C GLU A 523 15.26 13.96 -4.66
N ASN A 524 15.22 14.43 -3.40
CA ASN A 524 14.94 15.84 -3.12
C ASN A 524 16.02 16.76 -3.71
N ALA A 525 17.30 16.37 -3.67
CA ALA A 525 18.35 17.14 -4.32
C ALA A 525 18.14 17.21 -5.84
N VAL A 526 17.81 16.09 -6.50
CA VAL A 526 17.52 16.05 -7.94
C VAL A 526 16.29 16.90 -8.27
N TYR A 527 15.22 16.81 -7.48
CA TYR A 527 13.98 17.54 -7.74
C TYR A 527 14.15 19.06 -7.57
N GLU A 528 14.81 19.50 -6.51
CA GLU A 528 14.98 20.94 -6.25
C GLU A 528 15.91 21.59 -7.30
N GLU A 529 17.06 20.98 -7.58
CA GLU A 529 17.98 21.52 -8.60
C GLU A 529 17.42 21.38 -10.02
N GLY A 530 16.69 20.29 -10.27
CA GLY A 530 15.98 20.05 -11.52
C GLY A 530 14.87 21.08 -11.78
N GLU A 531 14.12 21.48 -10.76
CA GLU A 531 13.08 22.51 -10.86
C GLU A 531 13.70 23.86 -11.29
N SER A 532 14.81 24.26 -10.67
CA SER A 532 15.55 25.47 -11.08
C SER A 532 16.09 25.38 -12.51
N TYR A 533 16.56 24.21 -12.95
CA TYR A 533 16.95 24.00 -14.36
C TYR A 533 15.75 24.14 -15.30
N MET A 534 14.62 23.51 -14.99
CA MET A 534 13.43 23.54 -15.85
C MET A 534 12.84 24.95 -16.02
N LYS A 535 12.93 25.77 -14.96
CA LYS A 535 12.54 27.20 -14.96
C LYS A 535 13.55 28.12 -15.65
N GLY A 536 14.72 27.61 -16.04
CA GLY A 536 15.78 28.38 -16.68
C GLY A 536 16.57 29.27 -15.72
N GLU A 537 16.52 28.98 -14.41
CA GLU A 537 17.27 29.71 -13.38
C GLU A 537 18.75 29.29 -13.35
N GLN A 538 19.03 28.05 -13.77
CA GLN A 538 20.39 27.52 -13.95
C GLN A 538 20.50 26.64 -15.20
N SER A 539 21.72 26.45 -15.70
CA SER A 539 21.99 25.50 -16.77
C SER A 539 21.95 24.05 -16.26
N LEU A 540 21.79 23.11 -17.20
CA LEU A 540 21.78 21.68 -16.90
C LEU A 540 23.07 21.20 -16.21
N ASP A 541 24.23 21.68 -16.68
CA ASP A 541 25.52 21.32 -16.07
C ASP A 541 25.67 21.92 -14.67
N GLU A 542 25.15 23.14 -14.44
CA GLU A 542 25.12 23.74 -13.09
C GLU A 542 24.24 22.94 -12.13
N ALA A 543 23.04 22.53 -12.56
CA ALA A 543 22.14 21.71 -11.75
C ALA A 543 22.76 20.37 -11.35
N VAL A 544 23.36 19.63 -12.30
CA VAL A 544 24.01 18.34 -12.01
C VAL A 544 25.20 18.50 -11.05
N ASN A 545 25.98 19.58 -11.18
CA ASN A 545 27.06 19.88 -10.25
C ASN A 545 26.54 20.27 -8.85
N ALA A 546 25.44 21.01 -8.77
CA ALA A 546 24.80 21.36 -7.51
C ALA A 546 24.25 20.13 -6.77
N ILE A 547 23.62 19.20 -7.51
CA ILE A 547 23.17 17.90 -6.98
C ILE A 547 24.35 17.15 -6.36
N GLU A 548 25.45 16.97 -7.11
CA GLU A 548 26.65 16.29 -6.60
C GLU A 548 27.18 16.94 -5.32
N GLN A 549 27.32 18.26 -5.30
CA GLN A 549 27.82 18.99 -4.14
C GLN A 549 26.92 18.81 -2.91
N ARG A 550 25.60 18.82 -3.11
CA ARG A 550 24.61 18.72 -2.03
C ARG A 550 24.57 17.34 -1.38
N VAL A 551 24.72 16.28 -2.18
CA VAL A 551 24.69 14.90 -1.66
C VAL A 551 26.08 14.36 -1.33
N ALA A 552 27.17 15.09 -1.61
CA ALA A 552 28.54 14.60 -1.41
C ALA A 552 28.81 14.06 0.00
N ILE A 553 28.30 14.72 1.05
CA ILE A 553 28.45 14.26 2.43
C ILE A 553 27.65 12.98 2.65
N TYR A 554 26.36 13.00 2.28
CA TYR A 554 25.45 11.85 2.40
C TYR A 554 25.97 10.61 1.66
N MET A 555 26.58 10.79 0.48
CA MET A 555 27.14 9.70 -0.32
C MET A 555 28.51 9.21 0.19
N SER A 556 29.14 9.94 1.11
CA SER A 556 30.42 9.57 1.73
C SER A 556 30.27 8.86 3.08
N GLU A 557 29.07 8.95 3.67
CA GLU A 557 28.65 8.26 4.89
C GLU A 557 28.05 6.89 4.55
#